data_AF-A0A8T4N2B5-F1
#
_entry.id   AF-A0A8T4N2B5-F1
#
_cell.length_a   1.000
_cell.length_b   1.000
_cell.length_c   1.000
_cell.angle_alpha   90.00
_cell.angle_beta   90.00
_cell.angle_gamma   90.00
#
_symmetry.space_group_name_H-M   'P 1'
#
loop_
_entity.id
_entity.type
_entity.pdbx_description
1 polymer ?
#
loop_
_entity_poly.entity_id
_entity_poly.type
_entity_poly.pdbx_seq_one_letter_code
_entity_poly.pdbx_strand_id
1 'polypeptide(L)'
;MDEIIKKEIGKFILRKLVRHRIWTHKHTSIHNLQKGLPDHLRSRKEVRKAIEDLLKSKFISSKPTHYGLEVSLNMKMKKEIEDLIGL
;
A
#
# COMPACT_ATOMS: atom_id res chain seq x y z
N MET A 1 19.58 6.27 -1.60
CA MET A 1 18.54 6.91 -2.45
C MET A 1 17.33 6.00 -2.59
N ASP A 2 17.52 4.75 -2.99
CA ASP A 2 16.43 3.79 -3.25
C ASP A 2 15.57 3.49 -2.01
N GLU A 3 16.16 3.45 -0.82
CA GLU A 3 15.42 3.22 0.43
C GLU A 3 14.46 4.38 0.78
N ILE A 4 14.87 5.62 0.49
CA ILE A 4 14.01 6.81 0.67
C ILE A 4 12.86 6.75 -0.33
N ILE A 5 13.14 6.45 -1.60
CA ILE A 5 12.12 6.32 -2.64
C ILE A 5 11.10 5.25 -2.27
N LYS A 6 11.56 4.07 -1.84
CA LYS A 6 10.70 2.96 -1.40
C LYS A 6 9.80 3.39 -0.22
N LYS A 7 10.35 4.09 0.78
CA LYS A 7 9.59 4.58 1.94
C LYS A 7 8.50 5.57 1.52
N GLU A 8 8.80 6.49 0.60
CA GLU A 8 7.83 7.45 0.09
C GLU A 8 6.74 6.79 -0.77
N ILE A 9 7.08 5.77 -1.55
CA ILE A 9 6.08 4.94 -2.25
C ILE A 9 5.16 4.22 -1.25
N GLY A 10 5.72 3.65 -0.18
CA GLY A 10 4.92 3.01 0.88
C GLY A 10 3.92 3.97 1.52
N LYS A 11 4.38 5.17 1.90
CA LYS A 11 3.51 6.24 2.41
C LYS A 11 2.44 6.66 1.41
N PHE A 12 2.79 6.81 0.13
CA PHE A 12 1.83 7.12 -0.93
C PHE A 12 0.72 6.07 -1.00
N ILE A 13 1.07 4.79 -0.98
CA ILE A 13 0.12 3.68 -1.03
C ILE A 13 -0.83 3.72 0.18
N LEU A 14 -0.29 3.89 1.38
CA LEU A 14 -1.09 3.96 2.61
C LEU A 14 -2.04 5.16 2.59
N ARG A 15 -1.55 6.36 2.28
CA ARG A 15 -2.39 7.56 2.12
C ARG A 15 -3.51 7.36 1.12
N LYS A 16 -3.21 6.71 -0.01
CA LYS A 16 -4.21 6.39 -1.03
C LYS A 16 -5.31 5.48 -0.48
N LEU A 17 -4.93 4.38 0.17
CA LEU A 17 -5.90 3.44 0.73
C LEU A 17 -6.76 4.09 1.84
N VAL A 18 -6.15 4.91 2.71
CA VAL A 18 -6.85 5.65 3.76
C VAL A 18 -7.88 6.61 3.16
N ARG A 19 -7.47 7.41 2.16
CA ARG A 19 -8.36 8.35 1.45
C ARG A 19 -9.55 7.64 0.81
N HIS A 20 -9.34 6.45 0.25
CA HIS A 20 -10.41 5.65 -0.35
C HIS A 20 -11.18 4.78 0.67
N ARG A 21 -10.84 4.87 1.96
CA ARG A 21 -11.42 4.09 3.07
C ARG A 21 -11.36 2.57 2.82
N ILE A 22 -10.25 2.08 2.25
CA ILE A 22 -10.04 0.66 1.93
C ILE A 22 -9.60 -0.07 3.21
N TRP A 23 -10.55 -0.29 4.11
CA TRP A 23 -10.36 -0.99 5.37
C TRP A 23 -11.14 -2.30 5.38
N THR A 24 -10.55 -3.33 5.98
CA THR A 24 -11.18 -4.61 6.32
C THR A 24 -12.04 -5.20 5.20
N HIS A 25 -13.35 -4.93 5.17
CA HIS A 25 -14.31 -5.50 4.23
C HIS A 25 -14.26 -4.86 2.83
N LYS A 26 -13.61 -3.70 2.70
CA LYS A 26 -13.39 -3.05 1.42
C LYS A 26 -11.99 -3.34 0.93
N HIS A 27 -11.87 -3.84 -0.30
CA HIS A 27 -10.61 -4.21 -0.91
C HIS A 27 -10.38 -3.49 -2.24
N THR A 28 -9.16 -3.61 -2.74
CA THR A 28 -8.77 -3.26 -4.11
C THR A 28 -7.76 -4.27 -4.62
N SER A 29 -7.70 -4.46 -5.94
CA SER A 29 -6.59 -5.22 -6.55
C SER A 29 -5.23 -4.62 -6.19
N ILE A 30 -4.24 -5.48 -5.93
CA ILE A 30 -2.84 -5.10 -5.70
C ILE A 30 -2.27 -4.23 -6.83
N HIS A 31 -2.72 -4.41 -8.08
CA HIS A 31 -2.27 -3.63 -9.23
C HIS A 31 -2.75 -2.18 -9.18
N ASN A 32 -3.77 -1.86 -8.40
CA ASN A 32 -4.24 -0.49 -8.22
C ASN A 32 -3.37 0.33 -7.26
N LEU A 33 -2.49 -0.31 -6.47
CA LEU A 33 -1.66 0.40 -5.48
C LEU A 33 -0.71 1.41 -6.14
N GLN A 34 -0.12 1.04 -7.29
CA GLN A 34 0.82 1.90 -8.03
C GLN A 34 0.15 2.97 -8.91
N LYS A 35 -1.17 2.88 -9.14
CA LYS A 35 -1.89 3.86 -9.97
C LYS A 35 -1.86 5.24 -9.31
N GLY A 36 -1.52 6.28 -10.08
CA GLY A 36 -1.35 7.65 -9.59
C GLY A 36 0.07 7.99 -9.14
N LEU A 37 1.00 7.04 -9.11
CA LEU A 37 2.42 7.37 -9.05
C LEU A 37 2.87 8.01 -10.38
N PRO A 38 3.84 8.95 -10.37
CA PRO A 38 4.52 9.42 -11.57
C PRO A 38 5.10 8.27 -12.39
N ASP A 39 5.13 8.41 -13.72
CA ASP A 39 5.53 7.33 -14.61
C ASP A 39 6.97 6.86 -14.37
N HIS A 40 7.88 7.78 -14.05
CA HIS A 40 9.26 7.47 -13.70
C HIS A 40 9.43 6.67 -12.39
N LEU A 41 8.37 6.53 -11.58
CA LEU A 41 8.35 5.69 -10.37
C LEU A 41 7.52 4.42 -10.57
N ARG A 42 6.49 4.44 -11.41
CA ARG A 42 5.50 3.36 -11.51
C ARG A 42 6.11 2.00 -11.90
N SER A 43 7.15 1.99 -12.72
CA SER A 43 7.83 0.76 -13.18
C SER A 43 9.08 0.40 -12.37
N ARG A 44 9.32 1.10 -11.24
CA ARG A 44 10.48 0.86 -10.41
C ARG A 44 10.32 -0.38 -9.53
N LYS A 45 11.43 -1.11 -9.34
CA LYS A 45 11.48 -2.29 -8.44
C LYS A 45 11.10 -1.91 -7.00
N GLU A 46 11.32 -0.66 -6.62
CA GLU A 46 10.98 -0.06 -5.34
C GLU A 46 9.48 -0.14 -5.05
N VAL A 47 8.61 -0.05 -6.07
CA VAL A 47 7.16 -0.20 -5.89
C VAL A 47 6.81 -1.59 -5.38
N ARG A 48 7.33 -2.62 -6.05
CA ARG A 48 7.11 -4.01 -5.66
C ARG A 48 7.64 -4.28 -4.25
N LYS A 49 8.86 -3.81 -3.95
CA LYS A 49 9.47 -3.94 -2.62
C LYS A 49 8.66 -3.22 -1.55
N ALA A 50 8.17 -2.01 -1.81
CA ALA A 50 7.34 -1.27 -0.85
C ALA A 50 6.04 -2.04 -0.54
N ILE A 51 5.37 -2.60 -1.55
CA ILE A 51 4.17 -3.40 -1.35
C ILE A 51 4.47 -4.67 -0.53
N GLU A 52 5.57 -5.36 -0.83
CA GLU A 52 6.03 -6.52 -0.06
C GLU A 52 6.31 -6.17 1.41
N ASP A 53 6.98 -5.04 1.66
CA ASP A 53 7.29 -4.57 3.01
C ASP A 53 6.00 -4.23 3.79
N LEU A 54 5.02 -3.60 3.15
CA LEU A 54 3.71 -3.30 3.75
C LEU A 54 2.91 -4.58 4.09
N LEU A 55 3.00 -5.62 3.26
CA LEU A 55 2.40 -6.94 3.55
C LEU A 55 3.10 -7.63 4.72
N LYS A 56 4.43 -7.68 4.70
CA LYS A 56 5.25 -8.31 5.76
C LYS A 56 5.05 -7.65 7.12
N SER A 57 4.98 -6.32 7.14
CA SER A 57 4.72 -5.51 8.34
C SER A 57 3.24 -5.46 8.74
N LYS A 58 2.35 -6.14 8.01
CA LYS A 58 0.91 -6.23 8.25
C LYS A 58 0.17 -4.89 8.19
N PHE A 59 0.74 -3.83 7.64
CA PHE A 59 0.03 -2.58 7.38
C PHE A 59 -1.12 -2.78 6.38
N ILE A 60 -0.91 -3.66 5.40
CA ILE A 60 -1.95 -4.14 4.51
C ILE A 60 -2.11 -5.65 4.68
N SER A 61 -3.34 -6.12 4.51
CA SER A 61 -3.69 -7.55 4.45
C SER A 61 -4.08 -7.90 3.03
N SER A 62 -3.71 -9.10 2.59
CA SER A 62 -4.07 -9.63 1.27
C SER A 62 -5.10 -10.75 1.37
N LYS A 63 -5.99 -10.81 0.39
CA LYS A 63 -6.97 -11.86 0.22
C LYS A 63 -6.86 -12.40 -1.22
N PRO A 64 -6.45 -13.67 -1.41
CA PRO A 64 -6.49 -14.27 -2.74
C PRO A 64 -7.95 -14.45 -3.17
N THR A 65 -8.22 -14.13 -4.43
CA THR A 65 -9.51 -14.34 -5.09
C THR A 65 -9.29 -15.02 -6.44
N HIS A 66 -10.34 -15.55 -7.05
CA HIS A 66 -10.22 -16.21 -8.37
C HIS A 66 -9.70 -15.26 -9.47
N TYR A 67 -9.97 -13.95 -9.36
CA TYR A 67 -9.56 -12.93 -10.33
C TYR A 67 -8.28 -12.17 -9.91
N GLY A 68 -7.60 -12.60 -8.85
CA GLY A 68 -6.31 -12.05 -8.44
C GLY A 68 -6.21 -11.72 -6.95
N LEU A 69 -5.13 -11.03 -6.59
CA LEU A 69 -4.85 -10.66 -5.21
C LEU A 69 -5.50 -9.32 -4.87
N GLU A 70 -6.41 -9.35 -3.92
CA GLU A 70 -7.00 -8.16 -3.32
C GLU A 70 -6.30 -7.78 -2.03
N VAL A 71 -6.30 -6.48 -1.70
CA VAL A 71 -5.66 -5.94 -0.52
C VAL A 71 -6.53 -4.90 0.17
N SER A 72 -6.37 -4.76 1.48
CA SER A 72 -6.98 -3.72 2.31
C SER A 72 -6.05 -3.32 3.44
N LEU A 73 -6.27 -2.14 4.02
CA LEU A 73 -5.58 -1.74 5.24
C LEU A 73 -6.00 -2.63 6.40
N ASN A 74 -5.02 -2.92 7.26
CA ASN A 74 -5.25 -3.66 8.49
C ASN A 74 -5.70 -2.71 9.61
N MET A 75 -6.93 -2.90 10.11
CA MET A 75 -7.49 -2.08 11.18
C MET A 75 -6.64 -2.10 12.46
N LYS A 76 -5.94 -3.21 12.73
CA LYS A 76 -5.07 -3.33 13.91
C LYS A 76 -3.84 -2.41 13.85
N MET A 77 -3.48 -1.95 12.66
CA MET A 77 -2.34 -1.06 12.42
C MET A 77 -2.77 0.39 12.20
N LYS A 78 -4.04 0.72 12.47
CA LYS A 78 -4.62 2.01 12.07
C LYS A 78 -3.82 3.19 12.60
N LYS A 79 -3.49 3.18 13.91
CA LYS A 79 -2.76 4.26 14.55
C LYS A 79 -1.36 4.42 13.94
N GLU A 80 -0.65 3.32 13.75
CA GLU A 80 0.70 3.31 13.16
C GLU A 80 0.68 3.77 11.71
N ILE A 81 -0.38 3.45 10.95
CA ILE A 81 -0.59 3.94 9.58
C ILE A 81 -0.77 5.45 9.60
N GLU A 82 -1.64 5.96 10.46
CA GLU A 82 -1.94 7.40 10.63
C GLU A 82 -0.67 8.16 11.02
N ASP A 83 0.06 7.70 12.04
CA ASP A 83 1.34 8.28 12.48
C ASP A 83 2.37 8.30 11.34
N LEU A 84 2.50 7.21 10.57
CA LEU A 84 3.49 7.08 9.50
C LEU A 84 3.19 7.99 8.30
N ILE A 85 1.92 8.31 8.06
CA ILE A 85 1.49 9.19 6.97
C ILE A 85 1.19 10.62 7.40
N GLY A 86 1.21 10.92 8.71
CA GLY A 86 0.97 12.23 9.29
C GLY A 86 -0.51 12.62 9.32
N LEU A 87 -1.38 11.71 9.75
CA LEU A 87 -2.81 11.96 10.02
C LEU A 87 -3.12 11.86 11.52
#